data_AF-D1PT23-F1
#
_entry.id   AF-D1PT23-F1
#
_cell.length_a   1.000
_cell.length_b   1.000
_cell.length_c   1.000
_cell.angle_alpha   90.00
_cell.angle_beta   90.00
_cell.angle_gamma   90.00
#
_symmetry.space_group_name_H-M   'P 1'
#
loop_
_entity.id
_entity.type
_entity.pdbx_description
1 polymer ?
#
loop_
_entity_poly.entity_id
_entity_poly.type
_entity_poly.pdbx_seq_one_letter_code
_entity_poly.pdbx_strand_id
1 'polypeptide(L)'
;MVELVNEAVNQVRRSVWNQEKNMEKRKLIKGTRWMLLSKSLDKFDEASRRRFTNILTTNDPPLFKAYYLKEDIAQIWMQNNKVEAEEQLRYWCDRAIESKLPAMVKVANTLLAKRTGILAWYDCKVTNAILEGTNNKVKLIKRKGYGYRDDEYFKLLLLGMKDETVKTELN
;
A
#
# COMPACT_ATOMS: atom_id res chain seq x y z
N MET A 1 1.33 1.84 -2.05
CA MET A 1 0.47 2.06 -0.87
C MET A 1 0.17 0.74 -0.16
N VAL A 2 -0.45 -0.22 -0.84
CA VAL A 2 -0.80 -1.55 -0.27
C VAL A 2 0.38 -2.25 0.40
N GLU A 3 1.56 -2.25 -0.22
CA GLU A 3 2.78 -2.86 0.37
C GLU A 3 3.21 -2.21 1.68
N LEU A 4 3.12 -0.87 1.79
CA LEU A 4 3.47 -0.14 3.01
C LEU A 4 2.56 -0.56 4.17
N VAL A 5 1.27 -0.69 3.91
CA VAL A 5 0.29 -1.13 4.90
C VAL A 5 0.52 -2.60 5.27
N ASN A 6 0.74 -3.47 4.29
CA ASN A 6 1.01 -4.88 4.55
C ASN A 6 2.24 -5.08 5.44
N GLU A 7 3.30 -4.29 5.21
CA GLU A 7 4.47 -4.35 6.07
C GLU A 7 4.18 -3.77 7.46
N ALA A 8 3.37 -2.71 7.57
CA ALA A 8 2.92 -2.19 8.86
C ALA A 8 2.10 -3.22 9.66
N VAL A 9 1.18 -3.96 9.03
CA VAL A 9 0.46 -5.08 9.66
C VAL A 9 1.45 -6.14 10.16
N ASN A 10 2.46 -6.49 9.36
CA ASN A 10 3.46 -7.46 9.78
C ASN A 10 4.32 -6.96 10.96
N GLN A 11 4.66 -5.66 11.00
CA GLN A 11 5.36 -5.06 12.14
C GLN A 11 4.50 -5.09 13.41
N VAL A 12 3.22 -4.75 13.31
CA VAL A 12 2.27 -4.85 14.44
C VAL A 12 2.18 -6.30 14.92
N ARG A 13 2.02 -7.26 14.00
CA ARG A 13 1.98 -8.69 14.34
C ARG A 13 3.24 -9.16 15.07
N ARG A 14 4.44 -8.72 14.63
CA ARG A 14 5.71 -9.01 15.31
C ARG A 14 5.77 -8.37 16.70
N SER A 15 5.31 -7.13 16.84
CA SER A 15 5.25 -6.42 18.11
C SER A 15 4.34 -7.14 19.11
N VAL A 16 3.12 -7.50 18.71
CA VAL A 16 2.16 -8.24 19.55
C VAL A 16 2.76 -9.58 19.96
N TRP A 17 3.38 -10.32 19.04
CA TRP A 17 4.06 -11.58 19.36
C TRP A 17 5.22 -11.39 20.36
N ASN A 18 6.00 -10.31 20.24
CA ASN A 18 7.11 -10.00 21.16
C ASN A 18 6.62 -9.61 22.56
N GLN A 19 5.48 -8.92 22.66
CA GLN A 19 4.93 -8.43 23.93
C GLN A 19 4.10 -9.49 24.67
N GLU A 20 3.53 -10.46 23.95
CA GLU A 20 2.72 -11.52 24.53
C GLU A 20 3.56 -12.46 25.43
N LYS A 21 3.18 -12.58 26.69
CA LYS A 21 3.85 -13.45 27.67
C LYS A 21 3.27 -14.87 27.68
N ASN A 22 2.01 -15.03 27.28
CA ASN A 22 1.35 -16.32 27.23
C ASN A 22 1.81 -17.12 25.99
N MET A 23 2.37 -18.30 26.25
CA MET A 23 2.92 -19.18 25.21
C MET A 23 1.87 -19.70 24.23
N GLU A 24 0.64 -19.96 24.68
CA GLU A 24 -0.45 -20.43 23.82
C GLU A 24 -0.92 -19.32 22.87
N LYS A 25 -1.07 -18.09 23.37
CA LYS A 25 -1.38 -16.92 22.53
C LYS A 25 -0.28 -16.63 21.50
N ARG A 26 0.99 -16.76 21.90
CA ARG A 26 2.13 -16.65 20.98
C ARG A 26 2.08 -17.68 19.84
N LYS A 27 1.71 -18.93 20.14
CA LYS A 27 1.55 -19.99 19.11
C LYS A 27 0.45 -19.63 18.12
N LEU A 28 -0.65 -19.01 18.58
CA LEU A 28 -1.74 -18.57 17.71
C LEU A 28 -1.28 -17.50 16.70
N ILE A 29 -0.41 -16.57 17.09
CA ILE A 29 0.10 -15.49 16.21
C ILE A 29 1.18 -15.99 15.24
N LYS A 30 1.86 -17.10 15.55
CA LYS A 30 2.88 -17.66 14.67
C LYS A 30 2.25 -18.19 13.37
N GLY A 31 2.87 -17.89 12.23
CA GLY A 31 2.40 -18.35 10.92
C GLY A 31 1.12 -17.69 10.40
N THR A 32 0.63 -16.61 11.02
CA THR A 32 -0.63 -15.96 10.62
C THR A 32 -0.49 -14.85 9.60
N ARG A 33 0.75 -14.52 9.19
CA ARG A 33 1.02 -13.42 8.24
C ARG A 33 0.16 -13.54 6.99
N TRP A 34 0.11 -14.72 6.38
CA TRP A 34 -0.66 -14.93 5.15
C TRP A 34 -2.16 -14.72 5.37
N MET A 35 -2.69 -15.10 6.55
CA MET A 35 -4.11 -14.91 6.87
C MET A 35 -4.46 -13.44 6.99
N LEU A 36 -3.63 -12.66 7.69
CA LEU A 36 -3.82 -11.22 7.91
C LEU A 36 -3.65 -10.38 6.65
N LEU A 37 -2.88 -10.86 5.68
CA LEU A 37 -2.61 -10.17 4.42
C LEU A 37 -3.52 -10.64 3.28
N SER A 38 -4.34 -11.69 3.50
CA SER A 38 -5.26 -12.19 2.48
C SER A 38 -6.27 -11.10 2.09
N LYS A 39 -6.62 -11.05 0.80
CA LYS A 39 -7.64 -10.12 0.28
C LYS A 39 -9.05 -10.71 0.27
N SER A 40 -9.17 -12.04 0.31
CA SER A 40 -10.45 -12.74 0.24
C SER A 40 -10.48 -13.77 1.35
N LEU A 41 -11.32 -13.50 2.34
CA LEU A 41 -11.64 -14.44 3.43
C LEU A 41 -12.55 -15.57 2.93
N ASP A 42 -13.19 -15.39 1.78
CA ASP A 42 -14.09 -16.37 1.16
C ASP A 42 -13.36 -17.65 0.79
N LYS A 43 -12.06 -17.53 0.47
CA LYS A 43 -11.15 -18.66 0.19
C LYS A 43 -10.75 -19.45 1.44
N PHE A 44 -11.10 -18.98 2.64
CA PHE A 44 -10.79 -19.71 3.86
C PHE A 44 -11.84 -20.80 4.05
N ASP A 45 -11.36 -22.02 4.31
CA ASP A 45 -12.19 -23.08 4.84
C ASP A 45 -12.66 -22.74 6.27
N GLU A 46 -13.62 -23.50 6.77
CA GLU A 46 -14.23 -23.25 8.09
C GLU A 46 -13.17 -23.25 9.21
N ALA A 47 -12.19 -24.15 9.13
CA ALA A 47 -11.08 -24.23 10.08
C ALA A 47 -10.22 -22.96 10.07
N SER A 48 -9.88 -22.45 8.89
CA SER A 48 -9.09 -21.22 8.72
C SER A 48 -9.87 -19.99 9.16
N ARG A 49 -11.18 -19.91 8.90
CA ARG A 49 -12.03 -18.81 9.40
C ARG A 49 -12.08 -18.81 10.92
N ARG A 50 -12.33 -19.97 11.54
CA ARG A 50 -12.31 -20.09 13.00
C ARG A 50 -10.96 -19.69 13.58
N ARG A 51 -9.87 -20.15 12.98
CA ARG A 51 -8.50 -19.77 13.38
C ARG A 51 -8.30 -18.26 13.25
N PHE A 52 -8.73 -17.66 12.15
CA PHE A 52 -8.62 -16.21 11.90
C PHE A 52 -9.40 -15.39 12.94
N THR A 53 -10.66 -15.73 13.19
CA THR A 53 -11.49 -15.09 14.22
C THR A 53 -10.87 -15.24 15.60
N ASN A 54 -10.36 -16.44 15.94
CA ASN A 54 -9.66 -16.66 17.21
C ASN A 54 -8.42 -15.77 17.32
N ILE A 55 -7.66 -15.59 16.25
CA ILE A 55 -6.47 -14.73 16.26
C ILE A 55 -6.87 -13.28 16.56
N LEU A 56 -7.89 -12.76 15.88
CA LEU A 56 -8.34 -11.37 16.01
C LEU A 56 -9.02 -11.07 17.35
N THR A 57 -9.69 -12.05 17.96
CA THR A 57 -10.41 -11.90 19.23
C THR A 57 -9.52 -12.16 20.45
N THR A 58 -8.57 -13.10 20.36
CA THR A 58 -7.76 -13.56 21.50
C THR A 58 -6.49 -12.76 21.70
N ASN A 59 -5.91 -12.24 20.60
CA ASN A 59 -4.61 -11.58 20.59
C ASN A 59 -4.76 -10.06 20.41
N ASP A 60 -5.19 -9.40 21.48
CA ASP A 60 -5.01 -7.97 21.76
C ASP A 60 -5.60 -6.98 20.71
N PRO A 61 -6.34 -5.93 21.11
CA PRO A 61 -6.84 -4.87 20.22
C PRO A 61 -5.90 -4.37 19.09
N PRO A 62 -4.56 -4.29 19.23
CA PRO A 62 -3.65 -3.84 18.18
C PRO A 62 -3.72 -4.63 16.87
N LEU A 63 -3.81 -5.97 16.94
CA LEU A 63 -3.75 -6.79 15.72
C LEU A 63 -5.04 -6.66 14.91
N PHE A 64 -6.18 -6.60 15.60
CA PHE A 64 -7.48 -6.32 15.01
C PHE A 64 -7.52 -4.93 14.35
N LYS A 65 -7.08 -3.89 15.06
CA LYS A 65 -6.99 -2.53 14.51
C LYS A 65 -6.13 -2.47 13.26
N ALA A 66 -4.96 -3.11 13.27
CA ALA A 66 -4.07 -3.15 12.13
C ALA A 66 -4.71 -3.85 10.92
N TYR A 67 -5.37 -4.98 11.15
CA TYR A 67 -6.10 -5.70 10.11
C TYR A 67 -7.22 -4.83 9.50
N TYR A 68 -8.04 -4.20 10.34
CA TYR A 68 -9.12 -3.34 9.88
C TYR A 68 -8.61 -2.17 9.02
N LEU A 69 -7.58 -1.47 9.47
CA LEU A 69 -6.95 -0.39 8.70
C LEU A 69 -6.40 -0.89 7.35
N LYS A 70 -5.92 -2.13 7.29
CA LYS A 70 -5.48 -2.74 6.02
C LYS A 70 -6.64 -2.97 5.06
N GLU A 71 -7.81 -3.40 5.53
CA GLU A 71 -8.97 -3.58 4.64
C GLU A 71 -9.56 -2.23 4.21
N ASP A 72 -9.61 -1.28 5.14
CA ASP A 72 -10.22 0.04 4.92
C ASP A 72 -9.46 0.89 3.90
N ILE A 73 -8.14 0.69 3.73
CA ILE A 73 -7.36 1.53 2.82
C ILE A 73 -7.82 1.43 1.36
N ALA A 74 -8.43 0.31 0.96
CA ALA A 74 -8.91 0.12 -0.40
C ALA A 74 -10.06 1.09 -0.76
N GLN A 75 -10.77 1.61 0.26
CA GLN A 75 -11.88 2.54 0.09
C GLN A 75 -11.45 3.84 -0.58
N ILE A 76 -10.18 4.25 -0.45
CA ILE A 76 -9.65 5.47 -1.08
C ILE A 76 -9.86 5.46 -2.59
N TRP A 77 -9.76 4.30 -3.25
CA TRP A 77 -9.95 4.16 -4.70
C TRP A 77 -11.36 3.77 -5.12
N MET A 78 -12.26 3.55 -4.15
CA MET A 78 -13.67 3.25 -4.41
C MET A 78 -14.55 4.50 -4.47
N GLN A 79 -13.97 5.67 -4.20
CA GLN A 79 -14.69 6.96 -4.23
C GLN A 79 -14.95 7.42 -5.67
N ASN A 80 -16.01 8.21 -5.87
CA ASN A 80 -16.47 8.60 -7.20
C ASN A 80 -15.61 9.71 -7.81
N ASN A 81 -15.05 10.57 -6.97
CA ASN A 81 -14.27 11.72 -7.40
C ASN A 81 -13.09 11.99 -6.46
N LYS A 82 -12.19 12.88 -6.90
CA LYS A 82 -10.96 13.23 -6.18
C LYS A 82 -11.20 13.85 -4.81
N VAL A 83 -12.27 14.62 -4.64
CA VAL A 83 -12.59 15.30 -3.37
C VAL A 83 -12.97 14.25 -2.33
N GLU A 84 -13.92 13.36 -2.67
CA GLU A 84 -14.30 12.23 -1.82
C GLU A 84 -13.10 11.32 -1.50
N ALA A 85 -12.23 11.07 -2.48
CA ALA A 85 -11.00 10.30 -2.25
C ALA A 85 -10.01 10.98 -1.30
N GLU A 86 -9.90 12.31 -1.35
CA GLU A 86 -9.08 13.07 -0.40
C GLU A 86 -9.66 13.00 1.01
N GLU A 87 -10.98 13.14 1.15
CA GLU A 87 -11.67 13.00 2.43
C GLU A 87 -11.48 11.60 3.01
N GLN A 88 -11.66 10.56 2.20
CA GLN A 88 -11.44 9.17 2.61
C GLN A 88 -9.97 8.91 2.99
N LEU A 89 -9.02 9.49 2.27
CA LEU A 89 -7.59 9.40 2.60
C LEU A 89 -7.30 10.05 3.95
N ARG A 90 -7.85 11.24 4.21
CA ARG A 90 -7.69 11.93 5.51
C ARG A 90 -8.32 11.13 6.63
N TYR A 91 -9.56 10.68 6.46
CA TYR A 91 -10.25 9.82 7.41
C TYR A 91 -9.41 8.58 7.77
N TRP A 92 -8.88 7.88 6.75
CA TRP A 92 -8.03 6.72 6.99
C TRP A 92 -6.76 7.09 7.78
N CYS A 93 -6.12 8.22 7.47
CA CYS A 93 -4.92 8.68 8.17
C CYS A 93 -5.22 9.02 9.64
N ASP A 94 -6.33 9.70 9.91
CA ASP A 94 -6.75 10.03 11.28
C ASP A 94 -6.99 8.76 12.09
N ARG A 95 -7.72 7.79 11.53
CA ARG A 95 -7.94 6.47 12.15
C ARG A 95 -6.63 5.73 12.41
N ALA A 96 -5.68 5.79 11.47
CA ALA A 96 -4.37 5.18 11.64
C ALA A 96 -3.55 5.86 12.75
N ILE A 97 -3.67 7.18 12.91
CA ILE A 97 -3.03 7.94 14.00
C ILE A 97 -3.68 7.60 15.35
N GLU A 98 -5.00 7.64 15.42
CA GLU A 98 -5.80 7.29 16.61
C GLU A 98 -5.60 5.84 17.08
N SER A 99 -5.23 4.94 16.16
CA SER A 99 -4.91 3.55 16.50
C SER A 99 -3.75 3.42 17.50
N LYS A 100 -2.89 4.46 17.59
CA LYS A 100 -1.64 4.48 18.38
C LYS A 100 -0.67 3.36 18.03
N LEU A 101 -0.80 2.76 16.86
CA LEU A 101 0.12 1.74 16.35
C LEU A 101 1.28 2.43 15.61
N PRO A 102 2.52 2.41 16.13
CA PRO A 102 3.62 3.21 15.55
C PRO A 102 3.86 2.93 14.06
N ALA A 103 3.71 1.67 13.64
CA ALA A 103 3.83 1.28 12.25
C ALA A 103 2.73 1.89 11.36
N MET A 104 1.48 1.95 11.85
CA MET A 104 0.37 2.56 11.11
C MET A 104 0.45 4.09 11.08
N VAL A 105 0.84 4.71 12.20
CA VAL A 105 1.11 6.16 12.26
C VAL A 105 2.16 6.57 11.22
N LYS A 106 3.24 5.78 11.10
CA LYS A 106 4.27 6.02 10.09
C LYS A 106 3.72 5.93 8.66
N VAL A 107 2.82 4.97 8.40
CA VAL A 107 2.15 4.87 7.09
C VAL A 107 1.30 6.11 6.86
N ALA A 108 0.45 6.51 7.79
CA ALA A 108 -0.40 7.71 7.68
C ALA A 108 0.40 8.95 7.30
N ASN A 109 1.49 9.23 8.03
CA ASN A 109 2.38 10.35 7.73
C ASN A 109 2.99 10.26 6.32
N THR A 110 3.36 9.05 5.89
CA THR A 110 3.89 8.82 4.54
C THR A 110 2.83 9.08 3.46
N LEU A 111 1.58 8.70 3.70
CA LEU A 111 0.49 8.94 2.75
C LEU A 111 0.11 10.41 2.68
N LEU A 112 0.02 11.10 3.80
CA LEU A 112 -0.24 12.55 3.84
C LEU A 112 0.85 13.35 3.11
N ALA A 113 2.11 12.95 3.23
CA ALA A 113 3.23 13.54 2.49
C ALA A 113 3.14 13.27 0.97
N LYS A 114 2.58 12.12 0.57
CA LYS A 114 2.44 11.70 -0.83
C LYS A 114 1.03 11.91 -1.40
N ARG A 115 0.16 12.64 -0.70
CA ARG A 115 -1.28 12.75 -1.02
C ARG A 115 -1.55 13.21 -2.45
N THR A 116 -0.75 14.17 -2.94
CA THR A 116 -0.90 14.71 -4.30
C THR A 116 -0.70 13.64 -5.36
N GLY A 117 0.36 12.82 -5.22
CA GLY A 117 0.63 11.71 -6.13
C GLY A 117 -0.38 10.56 -6.03
N ILE A 118 -0.96 10.35 -4.84
CA ILE A 118 -2.02 9.35 -4.64
C ILE A 118 -3.31 9.79 -5.36
N LEU A 119 -3.71 11.05 -5.18
CA LEU A 119 -4.94 11.60 -5.73
C LEU A 119 -4.84 11.92 -7.22
N ALA A 120 -3.62 12.02 -7.77
CA ALA A 120 -3.39 12.21 -9.21
C ALA A 120 -4.03 11.12 -10.08
N TRP A 121 -4.28 9.92 -9.54
CA TRP A 121 -5.02 8.85 -10.22
C TRP A 121 -6.43 9.26 -10.64
N TYR A 122 -7.06 10.19 -9.90
CA TYR A 122 -8.39 10.71 -10.22
C TYR A 122 -8.34 11.80 -11.31
N ASP A 123 -7.23 12.53 -11.45
CA ASP A 123 -7.08 13.56 -12.48
C ASP A 123 -6.73 12.95 -13.84
N CYS A 124 -5.85 11.96 -13.81
CA CYS A 124 -5.44 11.20 -14.98
C CYS A 124 -5.51 9.75 -14.53
N LYS A 125 -6.36 8.93 -15.17
CA LYS A 125 -6.49 7.48 -14.91
C LYS A 125 -5.24 6.70 -15.33
N VAL A 126 -4.05 7.27 -15.11
CA VAL A 126 -2.74 6.67 -15.30
C VAL A 126 -2.66 5.50 -14.34
N THR A 127 -2.77 4.32 -14.90
CA THR A 127 -2.68 3.07 -14.15
C THR A 127 -1.23 2.80 -13.75
N ASN A 128 -1.02 1.96 -12.73
CA ASN A 128 0.32 1.47 -12.40
C ASN A 128 1.01 0.81 -13.60
N ALA A 129 0.25 0.19 -14.51
CA ALA A 129 0.80 -0.39 -15.74
C ALA A 129 1.43 0.67 -16.66
N ILE A 130 0.81 1.84 -16.80
CA ILE A 130 1.36 2.97 -17.58
C ILE A 130 2.61 3.54 -16.89
N LEU A 131 2.59 3.69 -15.57
CA LEU A 131 3.76 4.13 -14.80
C LEU A 131 4.92 3.12 -14.88
N GLU A 132 4.62 1.83 -14.80
CA GLU A 132 5.61 0.77 -14.90
C GLU A 132 6.20 0.69 -16.31
N GLY A 133 5.36 0.80 -17.35
CA GLY A 133 5.81 0.92 -18.73
C GLY A 133 6.73 2.12 -18.94
N THR A 134 6.36 3.28 -18.38
CA THR A 134 7.19 4.50 -18.43
C THR A 134 8.53 4.29 -17.70
N ASN A 135 8.51 3.75 -16.48
CA ASN A 135 9.71 3.42 -15.72
C ASN A 135 10.61 2.42 -16.44
N ASN A 136 10.03 1.44 -17.13
CA ASN A 136 10.79 0.47 -17.92
C ASN A 136 11.43 1.12 -19.14
N LYS A 137 10.74 2.03 -19.84
CA LYS A 137 11.34 2.83 -20.94
C LYS A 137 12.49 3.70 -20.43
N VAL A 138 12.32 4.38 -19.28
CA VAL A 138 13.38 5.18 -18.65
C VAL A 138 14.60 4.32 -18.29
N LYS A 139 14.37 3.14 -17.69
CA LYS A 139 15.44 2.17 -17.39
C LYS A 139 16.14 1.69 -18.65
N LEU A 140 15.40 1.42 -19.73
CA LEU A 140 15.96 1.01 -21.01
C LEU A 140 16.86 2.11 -21.61
N ILE A 141 16.42 3.36 -21.58
CA ILE A 141 17.19 4.51 -22.08
C ILE A 141 18.48 4.69 -21.27
N LYS A 142 18.41 4.57 -19.94
CA LYS A 142 19.61 4.58 -19.08
C LYS A 142 20.57 3.44 -19.42
N ARG A 143 20.06 2.22 -19.67
CA ARG A 143 20.88 1.06 -20.05
C ARG A 143 21.52 1.23 -21.42
N LYS A 144 20.77 1.71 -22.43
CA LYS A 144 21.30 1.97 -23.78
C LYS A 144 22.43 3.00 -23.77
N GLY A 145 22.33 4.02 -22.92
CA GLY A 145 23.36 5.04 -22.76
C GLY A 145 24.55 4.63 -21.89
N TYR A 146 24.56 3.42 -21.31
CA TYR A 146 25.54 3.00 -20.28
C TYR A 146 25.65 4.00 -19.10
N GLY A 147 24.54 4.66 -18.77
CA GLY A 147 24.49 5.78 -17.84
C GLY A 147 24.81 7.12 -18.49
N TYR A 148 24.10 8.17 -18.08
CA TYR A 148 24.35 9.54 -18.52
C TYR A 148 25.07 10.30 -17.41
N ARG A 149 26.18 10.96 -17.74
CA ARG A 149 26.91 11.85 -16.82
C ARG A 149 26.31 13.26 -16.78
N ASP A 150 25.62 13.63 -17.85
CA ASP A 150 24.94 14.91 -18.01
C ASP A 150 23.44 14.73 -17.73
N ASP A 151 23.00 15.27 -16.59
CA ASP A 151 21.62 15.23 -16.16
C ASP A 151 20.69 16.09 -17.03
N GLU A 152 21.21 17.15 -17.65
CA GLU A 152 20.44 18.04 -18.53
C GLU A 152 20.13 17.33 -19.85
N TYR A 153 21.13 16.68 -20.43
CA TYR A 153 20.94 15.82 -21.59
C TYR A 153 19.97 14.66 -21.30
N PHE A 154 20.07 14.04 -20.13
CA PHE A 154 19.13 12.99 -19.75
C PHE A 154 17.69 13.52 -19.61
N LYS A 155 17.50 14.72 -19.04
CA LYS A 155 16.17 15.37 -18.98
C LYS A 155 15.60 15.66 -20.37
N LEU A 156 16.42 16.12 -21.32
CA LEU A 156 16.03 16.35 -22.71
C LEU A 156 15.54 15.05 -23.37
N LEU A 157 16.27 13.95 -23.19
CA LEU A 157 15.84 12.63 -23.67
C LEU A 157 14.50 12.20 -23.05
N LEU A 158 14.30 12.41 -21.75
CA LEU A 158 13.04 12.11 -21.08
C LEU A 158 11.87 12.96 -21.58
N LEU A 159 12.11 14.23 -21.92
CA LEU A 159 11.11 15.12 -22.50
C LEU A 159 10.72 14.68 -23.91
N GLY A 160 11.70 14.34 -24.75
CA GLY A 160 11.45 13.83 -26.11
C GLY A 160 10.61 12.54 -26.14
N MET A 161 10.68 11.71 -25.09
CA MET A 161 9.81 10.53 -24.97
C MET A 161 8.31 10.86 -24.91
N LYS A 162 7.94 12.00 -24.32
CA LYS A 162 6.53 12.42 -24.22
C LYS A 162 5.94 12.76 -25.59
N ASP A 163 6.75 13.30 -26.49
CA ASP A 163 6.31 13.74 -27.82
C ASP A 163 6.06 12.56 -28.78
N GLU A 164 6.75 11.43 -28.62
CA GLU A 164 6.51 10.22 -29.40
C GLU A 164 5.23 9.49 -28.99
N THR A 165 4.81 9.63 -27.73
CA THR A 165 3.60 8.94 -27.23
C THR A 165 2.32 9.53 -27.82
N VAL A 166 2.28 10.85 -28.03
CA VAL A 166 1.15 11.56 -28.67
C VAL A 166 0.96 11.16 -30.13
N LYS A 167 2.03 10.78 -30.84
CA LYS A 167 1.95 10.37 -32.26
C LYS A 167 1.40 8.96 -32.47
N THR A 168 1.34 8.14 -31.41
CA THR A 168 0.92 6.74 -31.53
C THR A 168 -0.59 6.54 -31.31
N GLU A 169 -1.30 7.55 -30.79
CA GLU A 169 -2.75 7.51 -30.55
C GLU A 169 -3.60 8.14 -31.68
N LEU A 170 -2.97 8.53 -32.80
CA LEU A 170 -3.62 9.17 -33.95
C LEU A 170 -3.55 8.35 -35.25
N ASN A 171 -3.30 7.04 -35.19
CA ASN A 171 -3.37 6.13 -36.33
C ASN A 171 -4.25 4.92 -36.03
#